data_AF-A0A967NUF6-F1
#
_entry.id   AF-A0A967NUF6-F1
#
_cell.length_a   1.000
_cell.length_b   1.000
_cell.length_c   1.000
_cell.angle_alpha   90.00
_cell.angle_beta   90.00
_cell.angle_gamma   90.00
#
_symmetry.space_group_name_H-M   'P 1'
#
loop_
_entity.id
_entity.type
_entity.pdbx_description
1 polymer ?
#
loop_
_entity_poly.entity_id
_entity_poly.type
_entity_poly.pdbx_seq_one_letter_code
_entity_poly.pdbx_strand_id
1 'polypeptide(L)' 'GPDDAVRHVGDLGNLDAGENGQAQYQRVDTVISFSGMNNIIGRAIIVHAGTDDLTSQPTG' A
#
# COMPACT_ATOMS: atom_id res chain seq x y z
N GLY A 1 -1.82 -5.60 6.83
CA GLY A 1 -0.70 -5.75 5.90
C GLY A 1 -1.17 -6.19 4.51
N PRO A 2 -0.38 -5.91 3.45
CA PRO A 2 -0.78 -6.14 2.06
C PRO A 2 -1.11 -7.59 1.72
N ASP A 3 -0.55 -8.57 2.43
CA ASP A 3 -0.71 -10.01 2.16
C ASP A 3 -1.65 -10.71 3.17
N ASP A 4 -2.27 -9.97 4.08
CA ASP A 4 -3.19 -10.55 5.06
C ASP A 4 -4.52 -10.97 4.42
N ALA A 5 -5.12 -12.04 4.95
CA ALA A 5 -6.42 -12.54 4.48
C ALA A 5 -7.55 -11.51 4.66
N VAL A 6 -7.44 -10.65 5.68
CA VAL A 6 -8.29 -9.48 5.91
C VAL A 6 -7.38 -8.28 6.06
N ARG A 7 -7.52 -7.28 5.20
CA ARG A 7 -6.68 -6.08 5.16
C ARG A 7 -7.45 -4.86 4.67
N HIS A 8 -6.89 -3.67 4.87
CA HIS A 8 -7.39 -2.50 4.16
C HIS A 8 -7.03 -2.60 2.68
N VAL A 9 -7.95 -2.15 1.81
CA VAL A 9 -7.75 -2.15 0.36
C VAL A 9 -6.49 -1.35 -0.04
N GLY A 10 -6.17 -0.31 0.73
CA GLY A 10 -5.00 0.54 0.51
C GLY A 10 -3.68 0.02 1.09
N ASP A 11 -3.67 -1.12 1.79
CA ASP A 11 -2.43 -1.71 2.31
C ASP A 11 -1.59 -2.23 1.13
N LEU A 12 -0.57 -1.45 0.74
CA LEU A 12 0.36 -1.77 -0.34
C LEU A 12 1.73 -2.23 0.17
N GLY A 13 2.03 -2.01 1.45
CA GLY A 13 3.30 -2.40 2.07
C GLY A 13 4.42 -1.39 1.87
N ASN A 14 5.58 -1.73 2.44
CA ASN A 14 6.76 -0.88 2.45
C ASN A 14 7.46 -0.80 1.09
N LEU A 15 8.17 0.30 0.88
CA LEU A 15 9.03 0.56 -0.26
C LEU A 15 10.49 0.54 0.19
N ASP A 16 11.34 -0.18 -0.53
CA ASP A 16 12.78 -0.15 -0.31
C ASP A 16 13.44 0.81 -1.29
N ALA A 17 13.96 1.92 -0.77
CA ALA A 17 14.80 2.83 -1.54
C ALA A 17 16.25 2.34 -1.48
N GLY A 18 16.87 2.11 -2.64
CA GLY A 18 18.27 1.70 -2.73
C GLY A 18 19.24 2.83 -2.32
N GLU A 19 20.54 2.56 -2.35
CA GLU A 19 21.59 3.51 -1.95
C GLU A 19 21.58 4.84 -2.72
N ASN A 20 20.98 4.85 -3.92
CA ASN A 20 20.81 6.04 -4.75
C ASN A 20 19.55 6.87 -4.41
N GLY A 21 18.81 6.47 -3.36
CA GLY A 21 17.57 7.12 -2.94
C GLY A 21 16.37 6.86 -3.86
N GLN A 22 16.45 5.87 -4.76
CA GLN A 22 15.36 5.52 -5.67
C GLN A 22 14.69 4.22 -5.22
N ALA A 23 13.36 4.19 -5.26
CA ALA A 23 12.55 3.00 -5.03
C ALA A 23 11.73 2.71 -6.29
N GLN A 24 11.62 1.42 -6.64
CA GLN A 24 10.68 0.94 -7.63
C GLN A 24 9.72 -0.03 -6.94
N TYR A 25 8.43 0.11 -7.23
CA TYR A 25 7.42 -0.76 -6.68
C TYR A 25 6.51 -1.28 -7.78
N GLN A 26 6.29 -2.59 -7.75
CA GLN A 26 5.42 -3.29 -8.67
C GLN A 26 4.69 -4.38 -7.91
N ARG A 27 3.37 -4.41 -8.03
CA ARG A 27 2.52 -5.41 -7.40
C ARG A 27 1.32 -5.72 -8.29
N VAL A 28 0.87 -6.97 -8.24
CA VAL A 28 -0.45 -7.38 -8.70
C VAL A 28 -1.36 -7.45 -7.48
N ASP A 29 -2.37 -6.59 -7.43
CA ASP A 29 -3.36 -6.56 -6.36
C ASP A 29 -4.71 -7.05 -6.90
N THR A 30 -5.34 -7.98 -6.19
CA THR A 30 -6.62 -8.61 -6.59
C THR A 30 -7.83 -8.04 -5.84
N VAL A 31 -7.62 -7.14 -4.88
CA VAL A 31 -8.67 -6.55 -4.04
C VAL A 31 -9.02 -5.15 -4.52
N ILE A 32 -8.03 -4.37 -4.96
CA ILE A 32 -8.21 -3.07 -5.58
C ILE A 32 -9.03 -3.21 -6.87
N SER A 33 -10.01 -2.32 -7.04
CA SER A 33 -10.89 -2.30 -8.22
C SER A 33 -10.99 -0.90 -8.80
N PHE A 34 -11.43 -0.79 -10.06
CA PHE A 34 -11.78 0.48 -10.70
C PHE A 34 -13.27 0.86 -10.52
N SER A 35 -14.03 0.07 -9.77
CA SER A 35 -15.45 0.33 -9.45
C SER A 35 -15.91 -0.38 -8.18
N GLY A 36 -17.10 -0.02 -7.68
CA GLY A 36 -17.69 -0.62 -6.48
C GLY A 36 -17.01 -0.18 -5.17
N MET A 37 -17.16 -1.00 -4.12
CA MET A 37 -16.70 -0.67 -2.76
C MET A 37 -15.19 -0.48 -2.65
N ASN A 38 -14.41 -1.25 -3.43
CA ASN A 38 -12.94 -1.20 -3.42
C ASN A 38 -12.37 -0.28 -4.52
N ASN A 39 -13.18 0.65 -5.04
CA ASN A 39 -12.79 1.56 -6.12
C ASN A 39 -11.60 2.44 -5.71
N ILE A 40 -10.56 2.50 -6.56
CA ILE A 40 -9.39 3.37 -6.39
C ILE A 40 -9.46 4.69 -7.17
N ILE A 41 -10.39 4.83 -8.12
CA ILE A 41 -10.52 6.06 -8.92
C ILE A 41 -10.89 7.25 -8.01
N GLY A 42 -10.12 8.34 -8.14
CA GLY A 42 -10.28 9.54 -7.31
C GLY A 42 -9.57 9.49 -5.95
N ARG A 43 -8.78 8.44 -5.68
CA ARG A 43 -7.92 8.34 -4.49
C ARG A 43 -6.48 8.73 -4.80
N ALA A 44 -5.69 8.91 -3.74
CA ALA A 44 -4.26 9.20 -3.83
C ALA A 44 -3.42 8.00 -3.37
N ILE A 45 -2.19 7.93 -3.88
CA ILE A 45 -1.13 7.11 -3.29
C ILE A 45 -0.35 8.00 -2.32
N ILE A 46 -0.13 7.51 -1.10
CA ILE A 46 0.61 8.21 -0.05
C ILE A 46 1.86 7.39 0.25
N VAL A 47 3.02 8.06 0.27
CA VAL A 47 4.29 7.48 0.71
C VAL A 47 4.66 8.18 2.02
N HIS A 48 4.88 7.38 3.06
CA HIS A 48 5.28 7.88 4.37
C HIS A 48 6.81 7.95 4.48
N ALA A 49 7.31 8.85 5.33
CA ALA A 49 8.74 8.98 5.60
C ALA A 49 9.28 7.85 6.51
N GLY A 50 8.40 7.22 7.28
CA GLY A 50 8.73 6.10 8.17
C GLY A 50 8.28 4.76 7.60
N THR A 51 8.86 3.70 8.14
CA THR A 51 8.47 2.31 7.84
C THR A 51 7.16 1.96 8.53
N ASP A 52 6.24 1.36 7.78
CA ASP A 52 4.99 0.77 8.29
C ASP A 52 5.30 -0.54 9.03
N ASP A 53 4.79 -0.71 10.25
CA ASP A 53 5.02 -1.92 11.06
C ASP A 53 4.10 -3.11 10.69
N LEU A 54 3.16 -2.86 9.78
CA LEU A 54 2.15 -3.77 9.22
C LEU A 54 1.12 -4.30 10.23
N THR A 55 1.13 -3.79 11.46
CA THR A 55 0.29 -4.25 12.58
C THR A 55 -0.58 -3.15 13.16
N SER A 56 -0.03 -1.96 13.35
CA SER A 56 -0.69 -0.86 14.03
C SER A 56 -1.69 -0.15 13.12
N GLN A 57 -2.69 0.48 13.72
CA GLN A 57 -3.75 1.19 13.02
C GLN A 57 -3.85 2.61 13.57
N PRO A 58 -4.09 3.62 12.72
CA PRO A 58 -4.65 3.49 11.36
C PRO A 58 -3.64 3.48 10.19
N THR A 59 -2.34 3.69 10.41
CA THR A 59 -1.36 3.93 9.31
C THR A 59 -0.13 3.04 9.36
N GLY A 60 -0.16 1.96 10.15
CA GLY A 60 1.04 1.21 10.45
C GLY A 60 1.92 1.90 11.48
#